data_AF-A0A1F3SFB3-F1
#
_entry.id   AF-A0A1F3SFB3-F1
#
_cell.length_a   1.000
_cell.length_b   1.000
_cell.length_c   1.000
_cell.angle_alpha   90.00
_cell.angle_beta   90.00
_cell.angle_gamma   90.00
#
_symmetry.space_group_name_H-M   'P 1'
#
loop_
_entity.id
_entity.type
_entity.pdbx_description
1 polymer ?
#
loop_
_entity_poly.entity_id
_entity_poly.type
_entity_poly.pdbx_seq_one_letter_code
_entity_poly.pdbx_strand_id
1 'polypeptide(L)'
;MKSNKSGDVYTFAESELGLPAGCLDRFCVGDKVFPESWDHIYGGNVLAVFLAKGQLLIKSNKSGDLYKMNPSGLAVGSGCLEYLCVGQTVYPRSWDHSYGGNIIAINPASRLFTVKSNKSGDVYKFSITDL
;
A
#
# COMPACT_ATOMS: atom_id res chain seq x y z
N MET A 1 24.24 4.33 12.08
CA MET A 1 23.00 3.69 12.57
C MET A 1 23.25 3.17 13.98
N LYS A 2 22.36 3.47 14.92
CA LYS A 2 22.36 2.82 16.25
C LYS A 2 21.89 1.37 16.07
N SER A 3 22.57 0.42 16.71
CA SER A 3 22.34 -1.02 16.54
C SER A 3 22.15 -1.66 17.91
N ASN A 4 21.25 -2.65 18.02
CA ASN A 4 21.03 -3.38 19.25
C ASN A 4 22.10 -4.46 19.53
N LYS A 5 23.17 -4.53 18.73
CA LYS A 5 24.22 -5.56 18.84
C LYS A 5 25.30 -5.27 19.88
N SER A 6 25.35 -4.06 20.45
CA SER A 6 26.43 -3.64 21.36
C SER A 6 26.06 -3.65 22.85
N GLY A 7 24.81 -3.91 23.21
CA GLY A 7 24.33 -3.79 24.60
C GLY A 7 24.19 -2.35 25.10
N ASP A 8 24.43 -1.37 24.22
CA ASP A 8 24.30 0.05 24.54
C ASP A 8 22.83 0.43 24.78
N VAL A 9 22.62 1.32 25.75
CA VAL A 9 21.32 1.94 26.00
C VAL A 9 21.20 3.21 25.17
N TYR A 10 20.07 3.36 24.47
CA TYR A 10 19.79 4.52 23.65
C TYR A 10 18.47 5.15 24.07
N THR A 11 18.47 6.48 24.19
CA THR A 11 17.26 7.28 24.31
C THR A 11 16.81 7.73 22.92
N PHE A 12 15.50 7.72 22.70
CA PHE A 12 14.84 8.16 21.48
C PHE A 12 13.71 9.12 21.83
N ALA A 13 13.45 10.08 20.95
CA ALA A 13 12.22 10.85 21.07
C ALA A 13 11.01 9.96 20.73
N GLU A 14 9.84 10.21 21.33
CA GLU A 14 8.61 9.48 21.02
C GLU A 14 8.34 9.43 19.51
N SER A 15 8.56 10.55 18.82
CA SER A 15 8.34 10.66 17.37
C SER A 15 9.28 9.81 16.50
N GLU A 16 10.32 9.23 17.09
CA GLU A 16 11.25 8.30 16.44
C GLU A 16 10.89 6.83 16.70
N LEU A 17 9.88 6.56 17.55
CA LEU A 17 9.44 5.22 17.90
C LEU A 17 8.21 4.83 17.07
N GLY A 18 8.33 3.71 16.36
CA GLY A 18 7.23 3.10 15.64
C GLY A 18 6.62 1.98 16.46
N LEU A 19 5.29 1.92 16.51
CA LEU A 19 4.56 0.83 17.15
C LEU A 19 4.46 -0.36 16.19
N PRO A 20 4.84 -1.58 16.59
CA PRO A 20 4.77 -2.78 15.74
C PRO A 20 3.35 -3.39 15.70
N ALA A 21 2.33 -2.64 16.13
CA ALA A 21 0.94 -3.05 16.14
C ALA A 21 0.04 -1.81 16.03
N GLY A 22 -1.23 -2.03 15.72
CA GLY A 22 -2.23 -0.98 15.54
C GLY A 22 -2.34 -0.51 14.09
N CYS A 23 -3.08 0.57 13.89
CA CYS A 23 -3.40 1.12 12.59
C CYS A 23 -3.24 2.64 12.56
N LEU A 24 -2.93 3.17 11.38
CA LEU A 24 -3.03 4.59 11.06
C LEU A 24 -4.04 4.74 9.93
N ASP A 25 -5.10 5.49 10.20
CA ASP A 25 -6.31 5.52 9.39
C ASP A 25 -6.86 4.10 9.16
N ARG A 26 -6.77 3.60 7.92
CA ARG A 26 -7.22 2.26 7.52
C ARG A 26 -6.09 1.26 7.28
N PHE A 27 -4.84 1.67 7.51
CA PHE A 27 -3.66 0.85 7.27
C PHE A 27 -3.11 0.33 8.58
N CYS A 28 -3.14 -0.97 8.75
CA CYS A 28 -2.70 -1.67 9.94
C CYS A 28 -1.34 -2.31 9.74
N VAL A 29 -0.60 -2.52 10.83
CA VAL A 29 0.60 -3.35 10.79
C VAL A 29 0.24 -4.75 10.31
N GLY A 30 1.00 -5.27 9.34
CA GLY A 30 0.74 -6.53 8.64
C GLY A 30 0.02 -6.35 7.30
N ASP A 31 -0.59 -5.19 7.04
CA ASP A 31 -1.28 -4.96 5.78
C ASP A 31 -0.31 -4.92 4.60
N LYS A 32 -0.76 -5.51 3.49
CA LYS A 32 -0.14 -5.31 2.19
C LYS A 32 -0.65 -4.02 1.57
N VAL A 33 0.28 -3.14 1.22
CA VAL A 33 0.02 -1.82 0.65
C VAL A 33 0.79 -1.61 -0.63
N PHE A 34 0.31 -0.68 -1.45
CA PHE A 34 0.88 -0.36 -2.76
C PHE A 34 1.12 1.15 -2.82
N PRO A 35 2.36 1.59 -2.56
CA PRO A 35 2.71 3.00 -2.67
C PRO A 35 2.55 3.51 -4.11
N GLU A 36 1.94 4.68 -4.27
CA GLU A 36 1.64 5.23 -5.59
C GLU A 36 2.88 5.53 -6.43
N SER A 37 4.02 5.76 -5.79
CA SER A 37 5.31 6.06 -6.42
C SER A 37 6.11 4.81 -6.83
N TRP A 38 5.59 3.61 -6.57
CA TRP A 38 6.30 2.35 -6.83
C TRP A 38 5.81 1.65 -8.09
N ASP A 39 6.53 0.61 -8.49
CA ASP A 39 6.02 -0.45 -9.35
C ASP A 39 5.09 -1.35 -8.50
N HIS A 40 3.80 -1.34 -8.82
CA HIS A 40 2.72 -1.87 -7.96
C HIS A 40 2.62 -3.41 -8.03
N ILE A 41 3.45 -4.08 -8.82
CA ILE A 41 3.42 -5.55 -8.93
C ILE A 41 3.66 -6.23 -7.58
N TYR A 42 4.62 -5.72 -6.81
CA TYR A 42 5.07 -6.37 -5.57
C TYR A 42 4.45 -5.75 -4.31
N GLY A 43 4.23 -4.42 -4.32
CA GLY A 43 3.80 -3.66 -3.15
C GLY A 43 4.80 -3.73 -2.00
N GLY A 44 4.31 -3.54 -0.77
CA GLY A 44 5.08 -3.70 0.46
C GLY A 44 4.18 -4.06 1.64
N ASN A 45 4.77 -4.37 2.78
CA ASN A 45 4.04 -4.68 4.01
C ASN A 45 4.30 -3.60 5.06
N VAL A 46 3.25 -3.18 5.76
CA VAL A 46 3.35 -2.26 6.89
C VAL A 46 3.96 -3.00 8.08
N LEU A 47 5.08 -2.50 8.61
CA LEU A 47 5.78 -3.07 9.76
C LEU A 47 5.55 -2.31 11.06
N ALA A 48 5.32 -1.00 10.97
CA ALA A 48 5.13 -0.16 12.14
C ALA A 48 4.36 1.11 11.83
N VAL A 49 3.75 1.70 12.86
CA VAL A 49 3.06 2.98 12.82
C VAL A 49 3.80 4.01 13.67
N PHE A 50 4.18 5.14 13.07
CA PHE A 50 4.72 6.30 13.77
C PHE A 50 3.60 7.33 13.98
N LEU A 51 2.82 7.16 15.06
CA LEU A 51 1.62 7.98 15.34
C LEU A 51 1.94 9.48 15.39
N ALA A 52 2.98 9.87 16.12
CA ALA A 52 3.37 11.28 16.28
C ALA A 52 3.80 11.96 14.97
N LYS A 53 4.14 11.20 13.93
CA LYS A 53 4.49 11.72 12.60
C LYS A 53 3.42 11.46 11.54
N GLY A 54 2.36 10.71 11.86
CA GLY A 54 1.37 10.29 10.87
C GLY A 54 1.97 9.46 9.74
N GLN A 55 2.95 8.60 10.05
CA GLN A 55 3.70 7.83 9.05
C GLN A 55 3.65 6.33 9.31
N LEU A 56 3.81 5.55 8.25
CA LEU A 56 3.93 4.10 8.26
C LEU A 56 5.34 3.68 7.85
N LEU A 57 5.90 2.68 8.53
CA LEU A 57 7.09 1.97 8.08
C LEU A 57 6.66 0.84 7.14
N ILE A 58 7.14 0.86 5.90
CA ILE A 58 6.79 -0.14 4.89
C ILE A 58 8.06 -0.83 4.42
N LYS A 59 8.01 -2.17 4.38
CA LYS A 59 9.04 -2.99 3.74
C LYS A 59 8.65 -3.32 2.31
N SER A 60 9.48 -2.93 1.35
CA SER A 60 9.29 -3.28 -0.06
C SER A 60 9.37 -4.79 -0.26
N ASN A 61 8.38 -5.36 -0.94
CA ASN A 61 8.42 -6.79 -1.31
C ASN A 61 9.33 -7.05 -2.51
N LYS A 62 9.76 -6.01 -3.24
CA LYS A 62 10.69 -6.11 -4.37
C LYS A 62 12.15 -6.08 -3.92
N SER A 63 12.53 -5.07 -3.14
CA SER A 63 13.93 -4.85 -2.73
C SER A 63 14.24 -5.27 -1.29
N GLY A 64 13.22 -5.41 -0.43
CA GLY A 64 13.41 -5.62 1.00
C GLY A 64 13.72 -4.36 1.81
N ASP A 65 13.90 -3.21 1.15
CA ASP A 65 14.21 -1.93 1.80
C ASP A 65 13.02 -1.38 2.61
N LEU A 66 13.33 -0.52 3.56
CA LEU A 66 12.37 0.14 4.44
C LEU A 66 12.15 1.59 4.05
N TYR A 67 10.88 2.00 4.04
CA TYR A 67 10.47 3.35 3.68
C TYR A 67 9.46 3.89 4.70
N LYS A 68 9.55 5.19 5.01
CA LYS A 68 8.54 5.90 5.79
C LYS A 68 7.61 6.62 4.83
N MET A 69 6.31 6.40 4.94
CA MET A 69 5.31 6.95 4.01
C MET A 69 4.06 7.45 4.72
N ASN A 70 3.43 8.46 4.12
CA ASN A 70 2.13 8.96 4.58
C ASN A 70 1.01 8.09 3.99
N PRO A 71 -0.07 7.82 4.76
CA PRO A 71 -1.23 7.04 4.31
C PRO A 71 -1.85 7.50 2.99
N SER A 72 -1.85 8.81 2.70
CA SER A 72 -2.47 9.38 1.51
C SER A 72 -1.87 8.90 0.19
N GLY A 73 -0.59 8.50 0.20
CA GLY A 73 0.12 7.98 -0.97
C GLY A 73 0.06 6.47 -1.12
N LEU A 74 -0.82 5.79 -0.38
CA LEU A 74 -0.91 4.33 -0.33
C LEU A 74 -2.25 3.83 -0.83
N ALA A 75 -2.22 2.75 -1.62
CA ALA A 75 -3.39 1.93 -1.89
C ALA A 75 -3.39 0.69 -0.97
N VAL A 76 -4.58 0.30 -0.49
CA VAL A 76 -4.80 -0.86 0.36
C VAL A 76 -5.14 -2.10 -0.47
N GLY A 77 -4.58 -3.26 -0.10
CA GLY A 77 -4.81 -4.53 -0.78
C GLY A 77 -6.07 -5.30 -0.33
N SER A 78 -7.04 -4.63 0.30
CA SER A 78 -8.28 -5.25 0.79
C SER A 78 -9.42 -4.24 0.88
N GLY A 79 -10.64 -4.74 1.03
CA GLY A 79 -11.85 -3.91 1.19
C GLY A 79 -12.43 -3.40 -0.12
N CYS A 80 -13.33 -2.42 0.01
CA CYS A 80 -14.10 -1.85 -1.09
C CYS A 80 -14.10 -0.33 -1.06
N LEU A 81 -14.26 0.28 -2.23
CA LEU A 81 -14.63 1.67 -2.41
C LEU A 81 -15.91 1.69 -3.23
N GLU A 82 -17.00 2.07 -2.57
CA GLU A 82 -18.36 1.98 -3.12
C GLU A 82 -18.72 0.53 -3.47
N TYR A 83 -19.09 0.26 -4.73
CA TYR A 83 -19.46 -1.07 -5.21
C TYR A 83 -18.28 -1.88 -5.75
N LEU A 84 -17.07 -1.29 -5.77
CA LEU A 84 -15.86 -1.92 -6.30
C LEU A 84 -14.93 -2.37 -5.17
N CYS A 85 -14.56 -3.65 -5.18
CA CYS A 85 -13.76 -4.30 -4.14
C CYS A 85 -12.47 -4.90 -4.68
N VAL A 86 -11.44 -4.94 -3.84
CA VAL A 86 -10.23 -5.71 -4.13
C VAL A 86 -10.61 -7.18 -4.36
N GLY A 87 -10.05 -7.79 -5.40
CA GLY A 87 -10.34 -9.14 -5.87
C GLY A 87 -11.42 -9.22 -6.94
N GLN A 88 -12.19 -8.15 -7.19
CA GLN A 88 -13.18 -8.15 -8.27
C GLN A 88 -12.54 -8.05 -9.65
N THR A 89 -13.10 -8.76 -10.61
CA THR A 89 -12.81 -8.61 -12.03
C THR A 89 -13.59 -7.42 -12.59
N VAL A 90 -12.90 -6.56 -13.33
CA VAL A 90 -13.43 -5.34 -13.95
C VAL A 90 -13.01 -5.26 -15.42
N TYR A 91 -13.75 -4.48 -16.20
CA TYR A 91 -13.52 -4.27 -17.63
C TYR A 91 -13.39 -2.76 -17.90
N PRO A 92 -12.19 -2.17 -17.71
CA PRO A 92 -12.03 -0.73 -17.82
C PRO A 92 -12.43 -0.21 -19.20
N ARG A 93 -13.16 0.90 -19.24
CA ARG A 93 -13.74 1.48 -20.46
C ARG A 93 -12.68 1.91 -21.48
N SER A 94 -11.50 2.26 -21.02
CA SER A 94 -10.35 2.70 -21.83
C SER A 94 -9.44 1.55 -22.27
N TRP A 95 -9.89 0.29 -22.12
CA TRP A 95 -9.10 -0.90 -22.43
C TRP A 95 -9.88 -1.89 -23.30
N ASP A 96 -9.17 -2.59 -24.19
CA ASP A 96 -9.71 -3.72 -24.94
C ASP A 96 -10.31 -4.77 -23.99
N HIS A 97 -11.64 -4.86 -24.03
CA HIS A 97 -12.49 -5.57 -23.08
C HIS A 97 -12.34 -7.10 -23.09
N SER A 98 -11.53 -7.65 -23.99
CA SER A 98 -11.51 -9.10 -24.25
C SER A 98 -10.94 -9.94 -23.09
N TYR A 99 -10.20 -9.35 -22.15
CA TYR A 99 -9.60 -10.09 -21.02
C TYR A 99 -9.90 -9.51 -19.63
N GLY A 100 -10.28 -8.23 -19.54
CA GLY A 100 -10.49 -7.53 -18.28
C GLY A 100 -9.25 -7.52 -17.36
N GLY A 101 -9.46 -7.21 -16.10
CA GLY A 101 -8.42 -7.27 -15.07
C GLY A 101 -9.00 -7.38 -13.67
N ASN A 102 -8.17 -7.68 -12.68
CA ASN A 102 -8.58 -7.79 -11.28
C ASN A 102 -8.11 -6.58 -10.48
N ILE A 103 -8.99 -5.99 -9.67
CA ILE A 103 -8.60 -4.97 -8.69
C ILE A 103 -7.70 -5.62 -7.66
N ILE A 104 -6.47 -5.14 -7.52
CA ILE A 104 -5.50 -5.65 -6.52
C ILE A 104 -5.24 -4.66 -5.39
N ALA A 105 -5.57 -3.38 -5.60
CA ALA A 105 -5.47 -2.36 -4.56
C ALA A 105 -6.39 -1.16 -4.83
N ILE A 106 -6.72 -0.43 -3.77
CA ILE A 106 -7.57 0.77 -3.83
C ILE A 106 -6.87 1.89 -3.07
N ASN A 107 -6.63 3.04 -3.71
CA ASN A 107 -6.32 4.28 -2.99
C ASN A 107 -7.63 5.07 -2.78
N PRO A 108 -8.14 5.13 -1.55
CA PRO A 108 -9.38 5.85 -1.25
C PRO A 108 -9.22 7.37 -1.25
N ALA A 109 -8.01 7.89 -1.01
CA ALA A 109 -7.75 9.33 -1.00
C ALA A 109 -7.75 9.90 -2.42
N SER A 110 -7.11 9.21 -3.37
CA SER A 110 -7.10 9.59 -4.79
C SER A 110 -8.26 8.97 -5.59
N ARG A 111 -9.06 8.08 -4.98
CA ARG A 111 -10.14 7.31 -5.61
C ARG A 111 -9.69 6.54 -6.86
N LEU A 112 -8.46 6.01 -6.80
CA LEU A 112 -7.84 5.23 -7.86
C LEU A 112 -7.83 3.74 -7.49
N PHE A 113 -8.07 2.91 -8.50
CA PHE A 113 -8.02 1.45 -8.43
C PHE A 113 -6.79 0.96 -9.17
N THR A 114 -6.01 0.11 -8.53
CA THR A 114 -4.90 -0.60 -9.16
C THR A 114 -5.43 -1.92 -9.70
N VAL A 115 -5.39 -2.10 -11.00
CA VAL A 115 -5.95 -3.24 -11.72
C VAL A 115 -4.83 -4.01 -12.41
N LYS A 116 -4.79 -5.33 -12.17
CA LYS A 116 -3.87 -6.25 -12.84
C LYS A 116 -4.54 -6.85 -14.07
N SER A 117 -3.91 -6.67 -15.23
CA SER A 117 -4.29 -7.27 -16.51
C SER A 117 -4.39 -8.78 -16.42
N ASN A 118 -5.51 -9.36 -16.86
CA ASN A 118 -5.62 -10.80 -17.03
C ASN A 118 -4.88 -11.30 -18.28
N LYS A 119 -4.61 -10.41 -19.26
CA LYS A 119 -3.89 -10.76 -20.51
C LYS A 119 -2.38 -10.76 -20.33
N SER A 120 -1.84 -9.66 -19.81
CA SER A 120 -0.39 -9.42 -19.75
C SER A 120 0.20 -9.59 -18.36
N GLY A 121 -0.63 -9.53 -17.31
CA GLY A 121 -0.17 -9.46 -15.92
C GLY A 121 0.34 -8.08 -15.47
N ASP A 122 0.39 -7.11 -16.39
CA ASP A 122 0.76 -5.71 -16.09
C ASP A 122 -0.27 -5.04 -15.19
N VAL A 123 0.14 -3.96 -14.52
CA VAL A 123 -0.69 -3.25 -13.55
C VAL A 123 -0.92 -1.81 -14.00
N TYR A 124 -2.18 -1.38 -13.95
CA TYR A 124 -2.62 -0.06 -14.37
C TYR A 124 -3.49 0.60 -13.30
N LYS A 125 -3.65 1.92 -13.38
CA LYS A 125 -4.52 2.69 -12.49
C LYS A 125 -5.72 3.22 -13.26
N PHE A 126 -6.89 3.10 -12.63
CA PHE A 126 -8.15 3.58 -13.17
C PHE A 126 -8.91 4.38 -12.13
N SER A 127 -9.62 5.42 -12.55
CA SER A 127 -10.62 6.06 -11.69
C SER A 127 -11.91 5.25 -11.69
N ILE A 128 -12.82 5.54 -10.75
CA ILE A 128 -14.13 4.88 -10.72
C ILE A 128 -14.94 5.11 -12.01
N THR A 129 -14.76 6.24 -12.69
CA THR A 129 -15.49 6.55 -13.93
C THR A 129 -14.97 5.77 -15.14
N ASP A 130 -13.78 5.20 -15.01
CA ASP A 130 -13.15 4.35 -16.03
C ASP A 130 -13.46 2.87 -15.84
N LEU A 131 -14.11 2.48 -14.72
CA LEU A 131 -14.41 1.08 -14.35
C LEU A 131 -15.90 0.72 -14.45
#